data_AF-A0A3M1DVY5-F1
#
_entry.id   AF-A0A3M1DVY5-F1
#
_cell.length_a   1.000
_cell.length_b   1.000
_cell.length_c   1.000
_cell.angle_alpha   90.00
_cell.angle_beta   90.00
_cell.angle_gamma   90.00
#
_symmetry.space_group_name_H-M   'P 1'
#
loop_
_entity.id
_entity.type
_entity.pdbx_description
1 polymer ?
#
loop_
_entity_poly.entity_id
_entity_poly.type
_entity_poly.pdbx_seq_one_letter_code
_entity_poly.pdbx_strand_id
1 'polypeptide(L)' 'FIRERVEAGRIEILGWHYIIETGEIYNFNDRAGVFEKVGAGG' A
#
# COMPACT_ATOMS: atom_id res chain seq x y z
N PHE A 1 -5.83 -19.49 -5.98
CA PHE A 1 -4.75 -19.47 -4.97
C PHE A 1 -4.58 -18.13 -4.25
N ILE A 2 -4.22 -17.01 -4.91
CA ILE A 2 -4.04 -15.71 -4.22
C ILE A 2 -5.38 -15.13 -3.76
N ARG A 3 -6.35 -15.02 -4.68
CA ARG A 3 -7.71 -14.54 -4.39
C ARG A 3 -8.35 -15.20 -3.16
N GLU A 4 -8.39 -16.54 -3.13
CA GLU A 4 -8.95 -17.30 -2.00
C GLU A 4 -8.28 -16.98 -0.64
N ARG A 5 -6.98 -16.65 -0.62
CA ARG A 5 -6.27 -16.30 0.61
C ARG A 5 -6.53 -14.87 1.06
N VAL A 6 -6.70 -13.95 0.13
CA VAL A 6 -7.10 -12.57 0.41
C VAL A 6 -8.54 -12.55 0.94
N GLU A 7 -9.45 -13.24 0.27
CA GLU A 7 -10.85 -13.39 0.72
C GLU A 7 -10.95 -14.07 2.09
N ALA A 8 -10.04 -15.00 2.40
CA ALA A 8 -9.95 -15.65 3.72
C ALA A 8 -9.19 -14.82 4.77
N GLY A 9 -8.75 -13.60 4.47
CA GLY A 9 -8.01 -12.73 5.39
C GLY A 9 -6.63 -13.25 5.81
N ARG A 10 -6.05 -14.19 5.05
CA ARG A 10 -4.75 -14.81 5.35
C ARG A 10 -3.58 -14.08 4.71
N ILE A 11 -3.86 -13.26 3.70
CA ILE A 11 -2.89 -12.42 2.99
C ILE A 11 -3.52 -11.05 2.79
N GLU A 12 -2.74 -10.01 3.03
CA GLU A 12 -3.04 -8.64 2.66
C GLU A 12 -2.21 -8.24 1.44
N ILE A 13 -2.80 -7.49 0.51
CA ILE A 13 -2.10 -6.98 -0.67
C ILE A 13 -1.97 -5.47 -0.51
N LEU A 14 -0.74 -4.98 -0.58
CA LEU A 14 -0.41 -3.56 -0.47
C LEU A 14 0.12 -3.05 -1.82
N GLY A 15 -0.14 -1.78 -2.13
CA GLY A 15 0.36 -1.11 -3.33
C GLY A 15 1.21 0.09 -2.94
N TRP A 16 2.49 0.09 -3.33
CA TRP A 16 3.43 1.15 -2.95
C TRP A 16 3.93 1.89 -4.18
N HIS A 17 4.08 3.21 -4.06
CA HIS A 17 4.72 4.06 -5.05
C HIS A 17 5.92 4.76 -4.40
N TYR A 18 7.11 4.47 -4.92
CA TYR A 18 8.37 5.04 -4.46
C TYR A 18 8.87 6.12 -5.43
N ILE A 19 9.19 7.30 -4.92
CA ILE A 19 9.79 8.38 -5.69
C ILE A 19 11.30 8.36 -5.44
N ILE A 20 12.07 7.96 -6.46
CA ILE A 20 13.53 7.75 -6.35
C ILE A 20 14.26 9.04 -5.95
N GLU A 21 13.86 10.18 -6.51
CA GLU A 21 14.56 11.46 -6.29
C GLU A 21 14.41 11.97 -4.84
N THR A 22 13.23 11.83 -4.25
CA THR A 22 12.91 12.37 -2.92
C THR A 22 12.98 11.32 -1.81
N GLY A 23 13.03 10.04 -2.18
CA GLY A 23 12.94 8.91 -1.25
C GLY A 23 11.55 8.73 -0.64
N GLU A 24 10.54 9.46 -1.13
CA GLU A 24 9.19 9.39 -0.60
C GLU A 24 8.52 8.06 -0.97
N ILE A 25 7.80 7.50 0.00
CA ILE A 25 6.99 6.30 -0.16
C ILE A 25 5.53 6.71 0.01
N TYR A 26 4.68 6.24 -0.90
CA TYR A 26 3.25 6.38 -0.80
C TYR A 26 2.61 5.00 -0.78
N ASN A 27 1.64 4.80 0.10
CA ASN A 27 0.83 3.59 0.16
C ASN A 27 -0.54 3.86 -0.49
N PHE A 28 -1.02 2.91 -1.29
CA PHE A 28 -2.34 3.00 -1.90
C PHE A 28 -3.42 2.71 -0.85
N ASN A 29 -4.34 3.65 -0.68
CA ASN A 29 -5.54 3.49 0.12
C ASN A 29 -6.67 2.98 -0.78
N ASP A 30 -7.03 1.71 -0.62
CA ASP A 30 -8.05 1.02 -1.41
C ASP A 30 -9.46 1.60 -1.22
N ARG A 31 -9.75 2.18 -0.05
CA ARG A 31 -11.05 2.81 0.26
C ARG A 31 -11.18 4.17 -0.41
N ALA A 32 -10.12 4.96 -0.41
CA ALA A 32 -10.11 6.31 -0.96
C ALA A 32 -9.72 6.36 -2.45
N GLY A 33 -9.08 5.31 -2.97
CA GLY A 33 -8.62 5.24 -4.35
C GLY A 33 -7.44 6.17 -4.65
N VAL A 34 -6.66 6.55 -3.62
CA VAL A 34 -5.55 7.50 -3.73
C VAL A 34 -4.29 6.97 -3.05
N PHE A 35 -3.14 7.50 -3.46
CA PHE A 35 -1.86 7.25 -2.81
C PHE A 35 -1.66 8.24 -1.66
N GLU A 36 -1.52 7.73 -0.45
CA GLU A 36 -1.28 8.50 0.76
C GLU A 36 0.21 8.41 1.12
N LYS A 37 0.83 9.56 1.41
CA LYS A 37 2.24 9.60 1.78
C LYS A 37 2.42 8.82 3.08
N VAL A 38 3.33 7.85 3.07
CA VAL A 38 3.76 7.18 4.29
C VAL A 38 4.66 8.17 5.03
N GLY A 39 4.08 8.85 6.02
CA GLY A 39 4.83 9.75 6.88
C GLY A 39 5.89 8.98 7.66
N ALA A 40 7.11 9.49 7.70
CA ALA A 40 8.06 9.12 8.75
C ALA A 40 7.52 9.66 10.07
N GLY A 41 6.77 8.84 10.81
CA GLY A 41 6.42 9.13 12.20
C GLY A 41 7.71 9.16 13.04
N GLY A 42 7.90 10.25 13.80
CA GLY A 42 9.04 10.47 14.69
C GLY A 42 9.08 9.59 15.93
#